data_AF-A0A9D6Q1W4-F1
#
_entry.id   AF-A0A9D6Q1W4-F1
#
_cell.length_a   1.000
_cell.length_b   1.000
_cell.length_c   1.000
_cell.angle_alpha   90.00
_cell.angle_beta   90.00
_cell.angle_gamma   90.00
#
_symmetry.space_group_name_H-M   'P 1'
#
loop_
_entity.id
_entity.type
_entity.pdbx_description
1 polymer ?
#
loop_
_entity_poly.entity_id
_entity_poly.type
_entity_poly.pdbx_seq_one_letter_code
_entity_poly.pdbx_strand_id
1 'polypeptide(L)'
;MKRILLVENNPRLRKGIRNLLEKRGFIIIEVQDFEKTLELSQINQWLNVSNVAIISLEIPEILRKNLLSALRNFNHHNILPIFTTAEDDLEVIKKINGLNGLDVMEKPFSFKEVIERIESYFRNHEVSV
;
A
#
# COMPACT_ATOMS: atom_id res chain seq x y z
N MET A 1 10.05 12.52 -8.92
CA MET A 1 8.63 12.73 -8.55
C MET A 1 8.18 11.56 -7.70
N LYS A 2 7.49 11.81 -6.58
CA LYS A 2 7.07 10.78 -5.62
C LYS A 2 5.71 10.20 -6.03
N ARG A 3 5.70 8.98 -6.55
CA ARG A 3 4.51 8.27 -7.04
C ARG A 3 4.02 7.24 -6.02
N ILE A 4 2.71 7.23 -5.79
CA ILE A 4 2.04 6.34 -4.84
C ILE A 4 0.99 5.52 -5.58
N LEU A 5 1.12 4.20 -5.58
CA LEU A 5 0.06 3.29 -5.97
C LEU A 5 -1.01 3.27 -4.86
N LEU A 6 -2.27 3.44 -5.22
CA LEU A 6 -3.41 3.40 -4.29
C LEU A 6 -4.41 2.36 -4.77
N VAL A 7 -4.47 1.25 -4.05
CA VAL A 7 -5.42 0.14 -4.27
C VAL A 7 -6.44 0.16 -3.14
N GLU A 8 -7.67 0.60 -3.43
CA GLU A 8 -8.74 0.68 -2.43
C GLU A 8 -10.09 0.54 -3.12
N ASN A 9 -10.86 -0.49 -2.79
CA ASN A 9 -12.16 -0.78 -3.42
C ASN A 9 -13.24 0.21 -2.97
N ASN A 10 -13.14 0.77 -1.76
CA ASN A 10 -14.10 1.77 -1.27
C ASN A 10 -13.89 3.13 -1.95
N PRO A 11 -14.80 3.60 -2.83
CA PRO A 11 -14.58 4.80 -3.62
C PRO A 11 -14.53 6.08 -2.79
N ARG A 12 -15.22 6.13 -1.64
CA ARG A 12 -15.20 7.31 -0.76
C ARG A 12 -13.85 7.42 -0.06
N LEU A 13 -13.36 6.30 0.48
CA LEU A 13 -12.06 6.26 1.14
C LEU A 13 -10.92 6.52 0.17
N ARG A 14 -10.93 5.86 -1.00
CA ARG A 14 -9.96 6.07 -2.08
C ARG A 14 -9.88 7.54 -2.48
N LYS A 15 -11.03 8.19 -2.72
CA LYS A 15 -11.09 9.62 -3.04
C LYS A 15 -10.53 10.49 -1.91
N GLY A 16 -10.83 10.16 -0.65
CA GLY A 16 -10.31 10.86 0.52
C GLY A 16 -8.78 10.80 0.60
N ILE A 17 -8.21 9.59 0.50
CA ILE A 17 -6.76 9.36 0.52
C ILE A 17 -6.08 10.05 -0.65
N ARG A 18 -6.62 9.89 -1.87
CA ARG A 18 -6.06 10.54 -3.06
C ARG A 18 -6.01 12.06 -2.91
N ASN A 19 -7.15 12.70 -2.63
CA ASN A 19 -7.23 14.15 -2.52
C ASN A 19 -6.27 14.69 -1.46
N LEU A 20 -6.07 13.95 -0.37
CA LEU A 20 -5.15 14.30 0.70
C LEU A 20 -3.69 14.26 0.23
N LEU A 21 -3.28 13.18 -0.44
CA LEU A 21 -1.91 12.98 -0.89
C LEU A 21 -1.55 13.88 -2.09
N GLU A 22 -2.48 14.10 -3.02
CA GLU A 22 -2.28 15.06 -4.12
C GLU A 22 -2.05 16.47 -3.60
N LYS A 23 -2.77 16.90 -2.55
CA LYS A 23 -2.54 18.20 -1.87
C LYS A 23 -1.14 18.32 -1.27
N ARG A 24 -0.45 17.21 -1.01
CA ARG A 24 0.93 17.16 -0.52
C ARG A 24 1.96 17.07 -1.65
N GLY A 25 1.52 17.09 -2.92
CA GLY A 25 2.40 17.04 -4.09
C GLY A 25 2.77 15.63 -4.55
N PHE A 26 2.11 14.59 -4.05
CA PHE A 26 2.30 13.21 -4.52
C PHE A 26 1.50 12.96 -5.80
N ILE A 27 2.04 12.09 -6.67
CA ILE A 27 1.33 11.59 -7.85
C ILE A 27 0.66 10.27 -7.47
N ILE A 28 -0.65 10.14 -7.71
CA ILE A 28 -1.41 8.95 -7.31
C ILE A 28 -1.73 8.10 -8.54
N ILE A 29 -1.42 6.80 -8.46
CA ILE A 29 -1.81 5.78 -9.43
C ILE A 29 -2.93 4.97 -8.79
N GLU A 30 -4.17 5.17 -9.22
CA GLU A 30 -5.33 4.50 -8.63
C GLU A 30 -5.61 3.14 -9.27
N VAL A 31 -5.95 2.16 -8.43
CA VAL A 31 -6.50 0.86 -8.83
C VAL A 31 -7.82 0.66 -8.09
N GLN A 32 -8.90 0.55 -8.85
CA GLN A 32 -10.26 0.54 -8.29
C GLN A 32 -10.85 -0.87 -8.14
N ASP A 33 -10.52 -1.77 -9.09
CA ASP A 33 -11.04 -3.14 -9.15
C ASP A 33 -9.90 -4.13 -8.92
N PHE A 34 -9.32 -4.13 -7.71
CA PHE A 34 -8.15 -4.97 -7.43
C PHE A 34 -8.43 -6.45 -7.67
N GLU A 35 -9.62 -6.92 -7.28
CA GLU A 35 -10.05 -8.31 -7.44
C GLU A 35 -10.04 -8.79 -8.90
N LYS A 36 -10.25 -7.88 -9.86
CA LYS A 36 -10.21 -8.19 -11.30
C LYS A 36 -8.81 -8.10 -11.90
N THR A 37 -7.85 -7.53 -11.17
CA THR A 37 -6.54 -7.15 -11.71
C THR A 37 -5.40 -8.07 -11.25
N LEU A 38 -5.74 -9.29 -10.84
CA LEU A 38 -4.86 -10.23 -10.14
C LEU A 38 -3.83 -10.98 -10.98
N GLU A 39 -3.55 -10.52 -12.19
CA GLU A 39 -2.35 -11.01 -12.85
C GLU A 39 -1.15 -10.44 -12.10
N LEU A 40 -0.33 -11.32 -11.48
CA LEU A 40 0.90 -10.94 -10.78
C LEU A 40 1.81 -10.03 -11.63
N SER A 41 1.73 -10.18 -12.96
CA SER A 41 2.39 -9.33 -13.94
C SER A 41 1.98 -7.85 -13.82
N GLN A 42 0.69 -7.55 -13.62
CA GLN A 42 0.16 -6.19 -13.51
C GLN A 42 0.54 -5.55 -12.17
N ILE A 43 0.47 -6.32 -11.07
CA ILE A 43 0.94 -5.87 -9.76
C ILE A 43 2.41 -5.48 -9.81
N ASN A 44 3.26 -6.33 -10.39
CA ASN A 44 4.68 -6.04 -10.56
C ASN A 44 4.92 -4.80 -11.42
N GLN A 45 4.14 -4.60 -12.49
CA GLN A 45 4.24 -3.40 -13.32
C GLN A 45 3.91 -2.12 -12.53
N TRP A 46 2.84 -2.13 -11.73
CA TRP A 46 2.48 -0.97 -10.91
C TRP A 46 3.49 -0.68 -9.81
N LEU A 47 4.00 -1.72 -9.15
CA LEU A 47 5.04 -1.59 -8.13
C LEU A 47 6.33 -1.03 -8.73
N ASN A 48 6.71 -1.44 -9.95
CA ASN A 48 7.90 -0.93 -10.65
C ASN A 48 7.82 0.57 -11.00
N VAL A 49 6.62 1.12 -11.20
CA VAL A 49 6.43 2.54 -11.56
C VAL A 49 6.08 3.43 -10.37
N SER A 50 6.06 2.87 -9.15
CA SER A 50 5.68 3.55 -7.92
C SER A 50 6.83 3.55 -6.91
N ASN A 51 6.87 4.56 -6.04
CA ASN A 51 7.83 4.59 -4.93
C ASN A 51 7.25 4.01 -3.63
N VAL A 52 5.91 4.02 -3.53
CA VAL A 52 5.14 3.52 -2.41
C VAL A 52 3.84 2.92 -2.96
N ALA A 53 3.28 1.90 -2.29
CA ALA A 53 1.99 1.33 -2.61
C ALA A 53 1.09 1.18 -1.38
N ILE A 54 -0.02 1.91 -1.31
CA ILE A 54 -1.09 1.78 -0.32
C ILE A 54 -2.08 0.73 -0.84
N ILE A 55 -2.28 -0.37 -0.11
CA ILE A 55 -3.07 -1.52 -0.59
C ILE A 55 -4.06 -2.03 0.47
N SER A 56 -5.34 -1.80 0.20
CA SER A 56 -6.44 -2.39 0.96
C SER A 56 -6.44 -3.92 0.87
N LEU A 57 -6.56 -4.59 2.02
CA LEU A 57 -6.68 -6.04 2.12
C LEU A 57 -8.12 -6.52 2.33
N GLU A 58 -9.10 -5.63 2.19
CA GLU A 58 -10.52 -6.01 2.08
C GLU A 58 -10.78 -6.69 0.72
N ILE A 59 -10.16 -7.86 0.55
CA ILE A 59 -10.18 -8.73 -0.61
C ILE A 59 -10.22 -10.20 -0.16
N PRO A 60 -10.71 -11.13 -1.00
CA PRO A 60 -10.74 -12.54 -0.68
C PRO A 60 -9.39 -13.11 -0.23
N GLU A 61 -9.42 -14.06 0.70
CA GLU A 61 -8.22 -14.61 1.38
C GLU A 61 -7.16 -15.16 0.40
N ILE A 62 -7.60 -15.85 -0.66
CA ILE A 62 -6.70 -16.40 -1.67
C ILE A 62 -5.93 -15.29 -2.42
N LEU A 63 -6.59 -14.17 -2.70
CA LEU A 63 -6.00 -13.04 -3.42
C LEU A 63 -5.00 -12.30 -2.54
N ARG A 64 -5.34 -12.15 -1.26
CA ARG A 64 -4.45 -11.62 -0.23
C ARG A 64 -3.17 -12.43 -0.07
N LYS A 65 -3.29 -13.76 0.03
CA LYS A 65 -2.12 -14.66 0.09
C LYS A 65 -1.19 -14.48 -1.11
N ASN A 66 -1.76 -14.39 -2.32
CA ASN A 66 -1.00 -14.16 -3.54
C ASN A 66 -0.30 -12.80 -3.56
N LEU A 67 -1.02 -11.73 -3.22
CA LEU A 67 -0.47 -10.38 -3.10
C LEU A 67 0.69 -10.35 -2.09
N LEU A 68 0.50 -10.89 -0.89
CA LEU A 68 1.54 -10.90 0.14
C LEU A 68 2.76 -11.72 -0.30
N SER A 69 2.58 -12.84 -1.00
CA SER A 69 3.69 -13.59 -1.59
C SER A 69 4.43 -12.78 -2.66
N ALA A 70 3.71 -12.01 -3.48
CA ALA A 70 4.32 -11.16 -4.50
C ALA A 70 5.15 -10.04 -3.87
N LEU A 71 4.59 -9.34 -2.86
CA LEU A 71 5.26 -8.27 -2.12
C LEU A 71 6.50 -8.78 -1.38
N ARG A 72 6.46 -9.99 -0.80
CA ARG A 72 7.62 -10.61 -0.14
C ARG A 72 8.79 -10.87 -1.09
N ASN A 73 8.49 -11.24 -2.33
CA ASN A 73 9.48 -11.53 -3.36
C ASN A 73 9.90 -10.30 -4.16
N PHE A 74 9.22 -9.17 -3.96
CA PHE A 74 9.52 -7.92 -4.64
C PHE A 74 10.72 -7.26 -3.95
N ASN A 75 11.89 -7.34 -4.60
CA ASN A 75 13.19 -7.03 -4.00
C ASN A 75 13.52 -5.53 -3.96
N HIS A 76 12.51 -4.66 -4.01
CA HIS A 76 12.70 -3.21 -3.96
C HIS A 76 12.21 -2.68 -2.60
N HIS A 77 13.06 -1.88 -1.95
CA HIS A 77 12.84 -1.17 -0.67
C HIS A 77 11.64 -0.18 -0.66
N ASN A 78 10.71 -0.31 -1.62
CA ASN A 78 9.77 0.73 -2.09
C ASN A 78 8.29 0.42 -1.84
N ILE A 79 7.97 -0.32 -0.79
CA ILE A 79 6.58 -0.71 -0.54
C ILE A 79 6.22 -0.43 0.92
N LEU A 80 5.41 0.61 1.12
CA LEU A 80 4.65 0.83 2.34
C LEU A 80 3.20 0.34 2.13
N PRO A 81 2.91 -0.98 2.21
CA PRO A 81 1.55 -1.49 2.07
C PRO A 81 0.67 -0.99 3.22
N ILE A 82 -0.13 0.04 3.00
CA ILE A 82 -1.10 0.51 4.01
C ILE A 82 -2.36 -0.34 3.92
N PHE A 83 -2.74 -0.98 5.03
CA PHE A 83 -3.72 -2.07 5.13
C PHE A 83 -5.08 -1.67 5.69
N THR A 84 -6.01 -2.60 5.51
CA THR A 84 -7.36 -2.65 6.07
C THR A 84 -7.71 -4.14 6.24
N THR A 85 -7.94 -4.64 7.45
CA THR A 85 -8.32 -6.04 7.70
C THR A 85 -9.44 -6.10 8.74
N ALA A 86 -10.21 -7.19 8.77
CA ALA A 86 -11.04 -7.52 9.94
C ALA A 86 -10.16 -8.06 11.08
N GLU A 87 -10.65 -8.08 12.32
CA GLU A 87 -9.92 -8.55 13.53
C GLU A 87 -9.26 -9.93 13.36
N ASP A 88 -9.82 -10.80 12.51
CA ASP A 88 -9.35 -12.17 12.29
C ASP A 88 -7.99 -12.27 11.57
N ASP A 89 -7.45 -11.16 11.08
CA ASP A 89 -6.20 -11.13 10.29
C ASP A 89 -4.98 -10.63 11.06
N LEU A 90 -5.09 -10.43 12.38
CA LEU A 90 -4.00 -9.98 13.24
C LEU A 90 -2.74 -10.85 13.13
N GLU A 91 -2.88 -12.16 12.90
CA GLU A 91 -1.73 -13.03 12.66
C GLU A 91 -1.01 -12.72 11.35
N VAL A 92 -1.74 -12.37 10.30
CA VAL A 92 -1.18 -12.02 8.99
C VAL A 92 -0.43 -10.70 9.12
N ILE A 93 -1.04 -9.71 9.77
CA ILE A 93 -0.42 -8.42 10.08
C ILE A 93 0.90 -8.60 10.85
N LYS A 94 0.90 -9.42 11.91
CA LYS A 94 2.10 -9.68 12.73
C LYS A 94 3.21 -10.36 11.94
N LYS A 95 2.87 -11.26 11.02
CA LYS A 95 3.85 -12.00 10.21
C LYS A 95 4.51 -11.11 9.16
N ILE A 96 3.85 -10.07 8.68
CA ILE A 96 4.34 -9.22 7.58
C ILE A 96 4.94 -7.89 8.04
N ASN A 97 4.52 -7.38 9.20
CA ASN A 97 5.01 -6.11 9.71
C ASN A 97 6.53 -6.15 9.97
N GLY A 98 7.27 -5.22 9.38
CA GLY A 98 8.73 -5.14 9.47
C GLY A 98 9.50 -6.11 8.58
N LEU A 99 8.83 -7.02 7.85
CA LEU A 99 9.51 -7.85 6.84
C LEU A 99 9.86 -6.98 5.63
N ASN A 100 11.13 -6.98 5.19
CA ASN A 100 11.59 -6.29 3.97
C ASN A 100 11.13 -4.81 3.85
N GLY A 101 10.96 -4.10 4.98
CA GLY A 101 10.50 -2.71 4.99
C GLY A 101 8.99 -2.52 4.79
N LEU A 102 8.20 -3.60 4.81
CA LEU A 102 6.74 -3.54 4.81
C LEU A 102 6.24 -2.98 6.15
N ASP A 103 5.44 -1.93 6.10
CA ASP A 103 4.74 -1.35 7.27
C ASP A 103 3.26 -1.72 7.20
N VAL A 104 2.58 -1.82 8.35
CA VAL A 104 1.17 -2.20 8.44
C VAL A 104 0.36 -1.20 9.26
N MET A 105 -0.79 -0.75 8.71
CA MET A 105 -1.75 0.14 9.39
C MET A 105 -3.10 -0.56 9.53
N GLU A 106 -3.76 -0.42 10.67
CA GLU A 106 -5.06 -1.03 10.96
C GLU A 106 -6.21 -0.03 10.72
N LYS A 107 -7.39 -0.50 10.29
CA LYS A 107 -8.62 0.32 10.27
C LYS A 107 -9.33 0.21 11.63
N PRO A 108 -9.93 1.30 12.15
CA PRO A 108 -10.00 2.63 11.56
C PRO A 108 -8.69 3.42 11.74
N PHE A 109 -8.24 4.10 10.68
CA PHE A 109 -7.09 5.00 10.72
C PHE A 109 -7.48 6.44 10.46
N SER A 110 -6.60 7.36 10.87
CA SER A 110 -6.74 8.77 10.52
C SER A 110 -5.98 9.11 9.25
N PHE A 111 -6.49 10.09 8.48
CA PHE A 111 -5.75 10.66 7.35
C PHE A 111 -4.39 11.25 7.75
N LYS A 112 -4.29 11.76 8.98
CA LYS A 112 -3.03 12.28 9.54
C LYS A 112 -1.98 11.17 9.63
N GLU A 113 -2.38 10.00 10.13
CA GLU A 113 -1.50 8.84 10.26
C GLU A 113 -0.99 8.36 8.90
N VAL A 114 -1.86 8.31 7.88
CA VAL A 114 -1.47 7.97 6.49
C VAL A 114 -0.37 8.91 6.00
N ILE A 115 -0.54 10.22 6.18
CA ILE A 115 0.46 11.21 5.77
C ILE A 115 1.77 11.02 6.52
N GLU A 116 1.72 10.92 7.85
CA GLU A 116 2.92 10.85 8.67
C GLU A 116 3.79 9.65 8.29
N ARG A 117 3.17 8.51 8.01
CA ARG A 117 3.88 7.31 7.55
C ARG A 117 4.45 7.46 6.15
N ILE A 118 3.68 7.99 5.20
CA ILE A 118 4.17 8.24 3.83
C ILE A 118 5.34 9.23 3.84
N GLU A 119 5.21 10.34 4.56
CA GLU A 119 6.29 11.33 4.67
C GLU A 119 7.50 10.76 5.40
N SER A 120 7.31 9.96 6.46
CA SER A 120 8.41 9.29 7.15
C SER A 120 9.13 8.29 6.25
N TYR A 121 8.38 7.52 5.46
CA TYR A 121 8.93 6.61 4.48
C TYR A 121 9.84 7.37 3.50
N PHE A 122 9.34 8.44 2.89
CA PHE A 122 10.12 9.22 1.94
C PHE A 122 11.33 9.92 2.59
N ARG A 123 11.20 10.46 3.81
CA ARG A 123 12.34 11.05 4.54
C ARG A 123 13.46 10.03 4.74
N ASN A 124 13.14 8.82 5.18
CA ASN A 124 14.14 7.79 5.47
C ASN A 124 14.83 7.26 4.20
N HIS A 125 14.14 7.26 3.06
CA HIS A 125 14.68 6.79 1.78
C HIS A 125 15.31 7.91 0.93
N GLU A 126 15.12 9.19 1.29
CA GLU A 126 15.86 10.32 0.72
C GLU A 126 17.24 10.53 1.37
N VAL A 127 17.47 10.01 2.59
CA VAL A 127 18.73 10.15 3.33
C VAL A 127 19.79 9.12 2.90
N SER A 128 19.46 8.21 1.99
CA SER A 128 20.44 7.32 1.35
C SER A 128 21.13 8.03 0.18
N VAL A 129 22.08 8.92 0.49
CA VAL A 129 23.06 9.47 -0.45
C VAL A 129 24.45 9.17 0.07
#